data_AF-A0A2K8MI03-F1
#
_entry.id   AF-A0A2K8MI03-F1
#
_cell.length_a   1.000
_cell.length_b   1.000
_cell.length_c   1.000
_cell.angle_alpha   90.00
_cell.angle_beta   90.00
_cell.angle_gamma   90.00
#
_symmetry.space_group_name_H-M   'P 1'
#
loop_
_entity.id
_entity.type
_entity.pdbx_description
1 polymer ?
#
loop_
_entity_poly.entity_id
_entity_poly.type
_entity_poly.pdbx_seq_one_letter_code
_entity_poly.pdbx_strand_id
1 'polypeptide(L)'
;MLAIDGGGSVGASYARGPAPVTGGPDPKQVERNYQVPDDKVIEWSPSLFGFIPLGGLGGTRTITQTEGKLLDNLTRDRGLVGLNDFKNIADEAFTVSEQRVPAPGRIPVEAQRQIDALPPEDQALAARAYPKNDGHTDAFRHAYWNARLTAEFGENWTKEFTTAHEGLPGNGAVREAMDLYNNEVGRRIAVENPNASPAELADLVQKALDHGELMVVDRSGHLAPSDDVARGQHGMADPTPANGVMNTPKGDASANGS
;
A
#
# COMPACT_ATOMS: atom_id res chain seq x y z
N MET A 1 -9.67 23.80 -59.50
CA MET A 1 -8.59 22.97 -58.93
C MET A 1 -8.81 22.94 -57.42
N LEU A 2 -8.65 21.76 -56.82
CA LEU A 2 -9.14 21.36 -55.50
C LEU A 2 -8.71 22.25 -54.30
N ALA A 3 -9.58 22.22 -53.28
CA ALA A 3 -9.39 22.62 -51.89
C ALA A 3 -8.15 22.03 -51.22
N ILE A 4 -7.62 22.66 -50.16
CA ILE A 4 -7.57 22.11 -48.78
C ILE A 4 -7.52 23.26 -47.75
N ASP A 5 -8.49 23.27 -46.85
CA ASP A 5 -8.53 24.03 -45.59
C ASP A 5 -7.90 23.15 -44.50
N GLY A 6 -7.11 23.72 -43.57
CA GLY A 6 -6.31 22.89 -42.67
C GLY A 6 -5.58 23.61 -41.54
N GLY A 7 -6.30 23.82 -40.43
CA GLY A 7 -5.86 23.36 -39.10
C GLY A 7 -4.77 24.15 -38.40
N GLY A 8 -5.19 25.09 -37.55
CA GLY A 8 -4.35 25.64 -36.49
C GLY A 8 -3.99 24.57 -35.45
N SER A 9 -2.70 24.31 -35.28
CA SER A 9 -2.17 23.53 -34.16
C SER A 9 -2.13 24.42 -32.91
N VAL A 10 -3.12 24.28 -32.04
CA VAL A 10 -3.01 24.70 -30.63
C VAL A 10 -2.03 23.77 -29.94
N GLY A 11 -0.79 24.24 -29.76
CA GLY A 11 0.19 23.56 -28.91
C GLY A 11 -0.30 23.61 -27.47
N ALA A 12 -0.72 22.46 -26.95
CA ALA A 12 -0.95 22.28 -25.53
C ALA A 12 0.40 22.42 -24.81
N SER A 13 0.63 23.60 -24.22
CA SER A 13 1.69 23.81 -23.26
C SER A 13 1.36 22.99 -22.01
N TYR A 14 1.90 21.78 -21.93
CA TYR A 14 2.00 21.05 -20.67
C TYR A 14 2.83 21.91 -19.73
N ALA A 15 2.18 22.51 -18.73
CA ALA A 15 2.87 23.13 -17.62
C ALA A 15 3.79 22.06 -17.02
N ARG A 16 5.10 22.31 -17.04
CA ARG A 16 6.06 21.53 -16.25
C ARG A 16 5.55 21.58 -14.81
N GLY A 17 5.19 20.42 -14.26
CA GLY A 17 5.03 20.26 -12.82
C GLY A 17 6.29 20.76 -12.09
N PRO A 18 6.17 21.07 -10.79
CA PRO A 18 7.32 21.48 -10.00
C PRO A 18 8.45 20.46 -10.16
N ALA A 19 9.69 20.96 -10.24
CA ALA A 19 10.87 20.11 -10.26
C ALA A 19 10.87 19.18 -9.04
N PRO A 20 11.36 17.94 -9.17
CA PRO A 20 11.46 17.02 -8.03
C PRO A 20 12.20 17.70 -6.89
N VAL A 21 11.62 17.65 -5.70
CA VAL A 21 12.24 18.16 -4.48
C VAL A 21 13.57 17.42 -4.34
N THR A 22 14.68 18.14 -4.40
CA THR A 22 16.01 17.55 -4.20
C THR A 22 16.09 17.05 -2.76
N GLY A 23 16.10 15.72 -2.59
CA GLY A 23 16.00 15.03 -1.32
C GLY A 23 14.64 14.34 -1.22
N GLY A 24 14.60 13.03 -1.46
CA GLY A 24 13.43 12.20 -1.18
C GLY A 24 13.00 12.28 0.30
N PRO A 25 11.92 11.60 0.68
CA PRO A 25 11.38 11.69 2.05
C PRO A 25 12.42 11.19 3.05
N ASP A 26 12.63 11.89 4.19
CA ASP A 26 13.52 11.41 5.26
C ASP A 26 12.92 10.15 5.89
N PRO A 27 13.56 8.97 5.76
CA PRO A 27 12.98 7.71 6.25
C PRO A 27 12.73 7.72 7.76
N LYS A 28 13.56 8.43 8.53
CA LYS A 28 13.35 8.56 9.98
C LYS A 28 12.15 9.42 10.30
N GLN A 29 11.87 10.42 9.47
CA GLN A 29 10.66 11.23 9.61
C GLN A 29 9.43 10.41 9.25
N VAL A 30 9.49 9.59 8.19
CA VAL A 30 8.41 8.67 7.84
C VAL A 30 8.13 7.69 8.97
N GLU A 31 9.15 6.99 9.48
CA GLU A 31 8.98 6.04 10.58
C GLU A 31 8.30 6.68 11.81
N ARG A 32 8.73 7.88 12.19
CA ARG A 32 8.12 8.61 13.32
C ARG A 32 6.70 9.05 13.02
N ASN A 33 6.45 9.52 11.81
CA ASN A 33 5.20 10.18 11.47
C ASN A 33 4.15 9.20 11.00
N TYR A 34 4.44 8.00 10.52
CA TYR A 34 3.43 7.10 9.99
C TYR A 34 3.18 5.99 10.99
N GLN A 35 2.42 6.33 12.04
CA GLN A 35 2.09 5.42 13.14
C GLN A 35 0.65 5.68 13.58
N VAL A 36 -0.11 4.60 13.78
CA VAL A 36 -1.51 4.66 14.22
C VAL A 36 -1.77 3.78 15.44
N PRO A 37 -2.81 4.06 16.24
CA PRO A 37 -3.20 3.18 17.32
C PRO A 37 -3.75 1.88 16.77
N ASP A 38 -3.43 0.78 17.45
CA ASP A 38 -4.09 -0.50 17.25
C ASP A 38 -5.62 -0.35 17.28
N ASP A 39 -6.29 -0.89 16.28
CA ASP A 39 -7.74 -1.09 16.30
C ASP A 39 -8.08 -2.46 16.91
N LYS A 40 -9.29 -2.56 17.46
CA LYS A 40 -9.82 -3.83 17.95
C LYS A 40 -10.02 -4.76 16.76
N VAL A 41 -9.60 -6.01 16.91
CA VAL A 41 -9.93 -7.03 15.92
C VAL A 41 -11.28 -7.67 16.20
N ILE A 42 -12.00 -7.99 15.13
CA ILE A 42 -13.26 -8.72 15.15
C ILE A 42 -13.20 -9.91 14.21
N GLU A 43 -14.04 -10.89 14.50
CA GLU A 43 -14.40 -11.93 13.56
C GLU A 43 -15.49 -11.39 12.62
N TRP A 44 -15.13 -11.10 11.38
CA TRP A 44 -16.06 -10.60 10.38
C TRP A 44 -16.37 -11.68 9.33
N SER A 45 -17.64 -11.78 8.98
CA SER A 45 -18.13 -12.68 7.94
C SER A 45 -19.20 -11.97 7.11
N PRO A 46 -18.97 -11.77 5.80
CA PRO A 46 -20.03 -11.34 4.92
C PRO A 46 -20.99 -12.51 4.77
N SER A 47 -22.27 -12.31 5.12
CA SER A 47 -23.29 -13.35 5.16
C SER A 47 -23.60 -14.04 3.81
N LEU A 48 -22.86 -13.75 2.73
CA LEU A 48 -23.11 -14.33 1.41
C LEU A 48 -21.92 -14.69 0.52
N PHE A 49 -20.68 -14.22 0.72
CA PHE A 49 -19.58 -14.56 -0.20
C PHE A 49 -18.21 -14.49 0.48
N GLY A 50 -17.53 -15.63 0.62
CA GLY A 50 -16.17 -15.65 1.15
C GLY A 50 -15.18 -15.05 0.16
N PHE A 51 -14.45 -13.98 0.53
CA PHE A 51 -13.25 -13.56 -0.20
C PHE A 51 -12.36 -12.52 0.52
N ILE A 52 -11.05 -12.81 0.57
CA ILE A 52 -9.83 -12.10 0.07
C ILE A 52 -8.61 -12.85 0.66
N PRO A 53 -7.69 -13.46 -0.09
CA PRO A 53 -6.65 -14.32 0.48
C PRO A 53 -5.38 -13.55 0.89
N LEU A 54 -5.40 -12.90 2.07
CA LEU A 54 -4.17 -12.71 2.88
C LEU A 54 -3.87 -13.98 3.69
N GLY A 55 -3.77 -15.12 3.00
CA GLY A 55 -3.58 -16.45 3.60
C GLY A 55 -4.86 -17.29 3.71
N GLY A 56 -5.11 -18.13 2.70
CA GLY A 56 -5.72 -19.46 2.83
C GLY A 56 -7.18 -19.61 3.27
N LEU A 57 -8.06 -19.87 2.30
CA LEU A 57 -9.33 -20.63 2.37
C LEU A 57 -10.48 -20.03 3.22
N GLY A 58 -11.71 -20.24 2.77
CA GLY A 58 -12.93 -19.65 3.31
C GLY A 58 -13.17 -19.90 4.81
N GLY A 59 -13.78 -18.92 5.47
CA GLY A 59 -14.07 -18.90 6.90
C GLY A 59 -14.19 -17.46 7.42
N THR A 60 -14.60 -17.30 8.69
CA THR A 60 -14.56 -16.03 9.41
C THR A 60 -13.14 -15.45 9.38
N ARG A 61 -13.01 -14.15 9.12
CA ARG A 61 -11.70 -13.46 9.10
C ARG A 61 -11.55 -12.56 10.29
N THR A 62 -10.36 -12.59 10.88
CA THR A 62 -9.93 -11.56 11.81
C THR A 62 -9.54 -10.33 11.02
N ILE A 63 -10.33 -9.27 11.14
CA ILE A 63 -10.05 -7.94 10.57
C ILE A 63 -10.20 -6.91 11.68
N THR A 64 -9.77 -5.67 11.44
CA THR A 64 -10.06 -4.59 12.38
C THR A 64 -11.54 -4.24 12.40
N GLN A 65 -12.00 -3.72 13.54
CA GLN A 65 -13.38 -3.34 13.75
C GLN A 65 -13.80 -2.23 12.77
N THR A 66 -12.88 -1.31 12.45
CA THR A 66 -13.12 -0.22 11.50
C THR A 66 -13.24 -0.75 10.07
N GLU A 67 -12.38 -1.68 9.63
CA GLU A 67 -12.54 -2.36 8.34
C GLU A 67 -13.92 -3.01 8.23
N GLY A 68 -14.35 -3.76 9.25
CA GLY A 68 -15.66 -4.43 9.23
C GLY A 68 -16.82 -3.44 9.09
N LYS A 69 -16.80 -2.34 9.85
CA LYS A 69 -17.83 -1.28 9.75
C LYS A 69 -17.85 -0.64 8.35
N LEU A 70 -16.70 -0.39 7.75
CA LEU A 70 -16.60 0.22 6.43
C LEU A 70 -17.09 -0.72 5.32
N LEU A 71 -16.81 -2.03 5.42
CA LEU A 71 -17.32 -3.03 4.50
C LEU A 71 -18.83 -3.25 4.65
N ASP A 72 -19.35 -3.23 5.88
CA ASP A 72 -20.79 -3.30 6.14
C ASP A 72 -21.51 -2.08 5.54
N ASN A 73 -20.95 -0.87 5.72
CA ASN A 73 -21.46 0.35 5.10
C ASN A 73 -21.38 0.29 3.57
N LEU A 74 -20.26 -0.16 3.00
CA LEU A 74 -20.12 -0.34 1.55
C LEU A 74 -21.18 -1.29 0.99
N THR A 75 -21.45 -2.39 1.71
CA THR A 75 -22.49 -3.35 1.35
C THR A 75 -23.89 -2.73 1.42
N ARG A 76 -24.17 -1.93 2.45
CA ARG A 76 -25.44 -1.22 2.58
C ARG A 76 -25.64 -0.22 1.44
N ASP A 77 -24.60 0.50 1.07
CA ASP A 77 -24.71 1.66 0.18
C ASP A 77 -24.58 1.27 -1.30
N ARG A 78 -23.76 0.26 -1.64
CA ARG A 78 -23.51 -0.21 -3.02
C ARG A 78 -23.91 -1.67 -3.27
N GLY A 79 -24.48 -2.35 -2.28
CA GLY A 79 -24.82 -3.77 -2.39
C GLY A 79 -23.59 -4.67 -2.55
N LEU A 80 -23.82 -5.89 -3.05
CA LEU A 80 -22.75 -6.87 -3.30
C LEU A 80 -21.81 -6.47 -4.44
N VAL A 81 -22.21 -5.54 -5.30
CA VAL A 81 -21.36 -5.01 -6.38
C VAL A 81 -20.16 -4.28 -5.78
N GLY A 82 -20.39 -3.39 -4.81
CA GLY A 82 -19.29 -2.66 -4.15
C GLY A 82 -18.28 -3.59 -3.45
N LEU A 83 -18.76 -4.65 -2.78
CA LEU A 83 -17.88 -5.67 -2.19
C LEU A 83 -17.08 -6.43 -3.25
N ASN A 84 -17.71 -6.77 -4.37
CA ASN A 84 -17.05 -7.44 -5.49
C ASN A 84 -15.98 -6.53 -6.12
N ASP A 85 -16.25 -5.24 -6.29
CA ASP A 85 -15.30 -4.28 -6.83
C ASP A 85 -14.10 -4.10 -5.90
N PHE A 86 -14.34 -3.96 -4.60
CA PHE A 86 -13.29 -3.90 -3.57
C PHE A 86 -12.38 -5.13 -3.62
N LYS A 87 -12.99 -6.33 -3.63
CA LYS A 87 -12.27 -7.59 -3.74
C LYS A 87 -11.45 -7.68 -5.03
N ASN A 88 -12.04 -7.33 -6.18
CA ASN A 88 -11.35 -7.43 -7.45
C ASN A 88 -10.17 -6.46 -7.54
N ILE A 89 -10.30 -5.25 -6.95
CA ILE A 89 -9.20 -4.30 -6.82
C ILE A 89 -8.06 -4.86 -5.95
N ALA A 90 -8.39 -5.52 -4.84
CA ALA A 90 -7.37 -6.16 -3.99
C ALA A 90 -6.64 -7.29 -4.74
N ASP A 91 -7.37 -8.21 -5.37
CA ASP A 91 -6.80 -9.32 -6.16
C ASP A 91 -5.96 -8.80 -7.34
N GLU A 92 -6.41 -7.72 -8.00
CA GLU A 92 -5.68 -7.03 -9.05
C GLU A 92 -4.35 -6.48 -8.52
N ALA A 93 -4.33 -5.87 -7.33
CA ALA A 93 -3.09 -5.32 -6.76
C ALA A 93 -2.04 -6.41 -6.44
N PHE A 94 -2.47 -7.57 -5.95
CA PHE A 94 -1.57 -8.73 -5.82
C PHE A 94 -1.01 -9.15 -7.17
N THR A 95 -1.89 -9.33 -8.16
CA THR A 95 -1.50 -9.80 -9.48
C THR A 95 -0.54 -8.83 -10.18
N VAL A 96 -0.86 -7.54 -10.18
CA VAL A 96 -0.08 -6.50 -10.88
C VAL A 96 1.26 -6.26 -10.19
N SER A 97 1.30 -6.28 -8.86
CA SER A 97 2.57 -6.13 -8.11
C SER A 97 3.54 -7.28 -8.42
N GLU A 98 3.07 -8.53 -8.40
CA GLU A 98 3.89 -9.70 -8.74
C GLU A 98 4.37 -9.69 -10.20
N GLN A 99 3.54 -9.21 -11.13
CA GLN A 99 3.90 -9.12 -12.55
C GLN A 99 4.94 -8.03 -12.83
N ARG A 100 4.78 -6.84 -12.24
CA ARG A 100 5.65 -5.68 -12.50
C ARG A 100 6.92 -5.71 -11.67
N VAL A 101 6.82 -6.17 -10.43
CA VAL A 101 7.89 -6.18 -9.46
C VAL A 101 7.95 -7.57 -8.83
N PRO A 102 8.46 -8.58 -9.56
CA PRO A 102 8.49 -9.94 -9.05
C PRO A 102 9.36 -10.03 -7.80
N ALA A 103 8.82 -10.72 -6.79
CA ALA A 103 9.53 -11.04 -5.56
C ALA A 103 10.84 -11.80 -5.84
N PRO A 104 11.85 -11.70 -4.96
CA PRO A 104 13.08 -12.44 -5.16
C PRO A 104 12.83 -13.96 -5.13
N GLY A 105 13.31 -14.67 -6.15
CA GLY A 105 13.17 -16.14 -6.23
C GLY A 105 13.97 -16.92 -5.18
N ARG A 106 14.82 -16.23 -4.40
CA ARG A 106 15.56 -16.75 -3.25
C ARG A 106 15.73 -15.66 -2.20
N ILE A 107 15.73 -16.03 -0.93
CA ILE A 107 16.02 -15.10 0.17
C ILE A 107 17.53 -14.73 0.10
N PRO A 108 17.89 -13.43 0.07
CA PRO A 108 19.28 -12.97 0.17
C PRO A 108 19.95 -13.42 1.47
N VAL A 109 21.29 -13.51 1.47
CA VAL A 109 22.06 -14.01 2.62
C VAL A 109 21.83 -13.14 3.86
N GLU A 110 21.75 -11.82 3.71
CA GLU A 110 21.52 -10.89 4.81
C GLU A 110 20.13 -11.10 5.44
N ALA A 111 19.09 -11.21 4.62
CA ALA A 111 17.74 -11.51 5.10
C ALA A 111 17.65 -12.91 5.74
N GLN A 112 18.33 -13.90 5.18
CA GLN A 112 18.39 -15.24 5.77
C GLN A 112 19.03 -15.20 7.17
N ARG A 113 20.08 -14.38 7.39
CA ARG A 113 20.67 -14.21 8.72
C ARG A 113 19.70 -13.56 9.71
N GLN A 114 18.86 -12.63 9.26
CA GLN A 114 17.81 -12.04 10.10
C GLN A 114 16.79 -13.10 10.50
N ILE A 115 16.35 -13.94 9.55
CA ILE A 115 15.45 -15.07 9.81
C ILE A 115 16.07 -16.06 10.80
N ASP A 116 17.33 -16.46 10.59
CA ASP A 116 18.02 -17.43 11.43
C ASP A 116 18.23 -16.94 12.88
N ALA A 117 18.17 -15.62 13.10
CA ALA A 117 18.27 -15.00 14.41
C ALA A 117 16.93 -14.97 15.18
N LEU A 118 15.80 -15.24 14.52
CA LEU A 118 14.48 -15.34 15.16
C LEU A 118 14.35 -16.66 15.96
N PRO A 119 13.44 -16.72 16.96
CA PRO A 119 13.05 -17.97 17.60
C PRO A 119 12.70 -19.04 16.55
N PRO A 120 13.14 -20.32 16.73
CA PRO A 120 12.92 -21.38 15.74
C PRO A 120 11.47 -21.54 15.26
N GLU A 121 10.50 -21.29 16.13
CA GLU A 121 9.07 -21.30 15.83
C GLU A 121 8.62 -20.25 14.80
N ASP A 122 9.34 -19.12 14.71
CA ASP A 122 8.99 -17.98 13.85
C ASP A 122 9.70 -18.04 12.48
N GLN A 123 10.80 -18.78 12.37
CA GLN A 123 11.67 -18.77 11.18
C GLN A 123 10.93 -19.20 9.91
N ALA A 124 10.11 -20.24 9.99
CA ALA A 124 9.36 -20.76 8.84
C ALA A 124 8.28 -19.78 8.36
N LEU A 125 7.67 -19.04 9.29
CA LEU A 125 6.70 -18.00 8.98
C LEU A 125 7.40 -16.79 8.33
N ALA A 126 8.50 -16.34 8.94
CA ALA A 126 9.33 -15.25 8.43
C ALA A 126 9.85 -15.52 7.00
N ALA A 127 10.37 -16.73 6.74
CA ALA A 127 10.84 -17.12 5.41
C ALA A 127 9.73 -17.12 4.34
N ARG A 128 8.50 -17.47 4.72
CA ARG A 128 7.32 -17.42 3.81
C ARG A 128 6.82 -16.01 3.58
N ALA A 129 6.97 -15.14 4.58
CA ALA A 129 6.55 -13.74 4.54
C ALA A 129 7.53 -12.86 3.76
N TYR A 130 8.84 -13.13 3.87
CA TYR A 130 9.91 -12.33 3.27
C TYR A 130 9.66 -11.93 1.80
N PRO A 131 9.41 -12.85 0.84
CA PRO A 131 9.25 -12.43 -0.55
C PRO A 131 8.02 -11.54 -0.80
N LYS A 132 7.08 -11.49 0.14
CA LYS A 132 5.80 -10.80 -0.02
C LYS A 132 5.77 -9.43 0.65
N ASN A 133 6.63 -9.22 1.65
CA ASN A 133 6.53 -8.11 2.58
C ASN A 133 7.82 -7.28 2.60
N ASP A 134 7.76 -6.04 3.06
CA ASP A 134 8.90 -5.12 3.31
C ASP A 134 9.69 -4.67 2.07
N GLY A 135 9.50 -5.33 0.92
CA GLY A 135 10.24 -5.09 -0.32
C GLY A 135 9.46 -4.29 -1.37
N HIS A 136 10.08 -4.14 -2.55
CA HIS A 136 9.48 -3.38 -3.67
C HIS A 136 8.12 -3.92 -4.14
N THR A 137 7.92 -5.24 -4.10
CA THR A 137 6.62 -5.85 -4.46
C THR A 137 5.52 -5.39 -3.51
N ASP A 138 5.85 -5.31 -2.22
CA ASP A 138 4.95 -4.86 -1.16
C ASP A 138 4.64 -3.37 -1.31
N ALA A 139 5.67 -2.54 -1.39
CA ALA A 139 5.54 -1.11 -1.60
C ALA A 139 4.69 -0.77 -2.84
N PHE A 140 4.94 -1.43 -3.97
CA PHE A 140 4.11 -1.29 -5.17
C PHE A 140 2.66 -1.68 -4.90
N ARG A 141 2.44 -2.82 -4.24
CA ARG A 141 1.10 -3.34 -3.97
C ARG A 141 0.28 -2.37 -3.11
N HIS A 142 0.86 -1.84 -2.04
CA HIS A 142 0.22 -0.86 -1.15
C HIS A 142 -0.16 0.43 -1.90
N ALA A 143 0.80 1.01 -2.65
CA ALA A 143 0.56 2.21 -3.43
C ALA A 143 -0.48 1.99 -4.54
N TYR A 144 -0.39 0.89 -5.29
CA TYR A 144 -1.32 0.61 -6.36
C TYR A 144 -2.73 0.28 -5.84
N TRP A 145 -2.83 -0.51 -4.77
CA TRP A 145 -4.11 -0.79 -4.13
C TRP A 145 -4.79 0.51 -3.67
N ASN A 146 -4.06 1.42 -3.02
CA ASN A 146 -4.60 2.71 -2.60
C ASN A 146 -4.98 3.61 -3.78
N ALA A 147 -4.21 3.60 -4.86
CA ALA A 147 -4.57 4.34 -6.07
C ALA A 147 -5.88 3.83 -6.68
N ARG A 148 -6.04 2.50 -6.76
CA ARG A 148 -7.25 1.86 -7.31
C ARG A 148 -8.48 2.06 -6.42
N LEU A 149 -8.32 1.89 -5.10
CA LEU A 149 -9.39 2.17 -4.14
C LEU A 149 -9.80 3.65 -4.18
N THR A 150 -8.84 4.58 -4.28
CA THR A 150 -9.14 6.02 -4.34
C THR A 150 -9.91 6.38 -5.60
N ALA A 151 -9.55 5.79 -6.74
CA ALA A 151 -10.27 5.99 -7.99
C ALA A 151 -11.72 5.46 -7.95
N GLU A 152 -11.99 4.39 -7.19
CA GLU A 152 -13.30 3.73 -7.15
C GLU A 152 -14.23 4.20 -6.00
N PHE A 153 -13.65 4.40 -4.82
CA PHE A 153 -14.37 4.68 -3.57
C PHE A 153 -14.09 6.07 -3.01
N GLY A 154 -13.12 6.79 -3.59
CA GLY A 154 -12.68 8.10 -3.13
C GLY A 154 -11.61 8.01 -2.05
N GLU A 155 -10.86 9.10 -1.90
CA GLU A 155 -9.69 9.21 -1.02
C GLU A 155 -10.05 8.99 0.45
N ASN A 156 -11.11 9.63 0.96
CA ASN A 156 -11.48 9.55 2.37
C ASN A 156 -11.80 8.11 2.81
N TRP A 157 -12.64 7.41 2.04
CA TRP A 157 -12.99 6.02 2.35
C TRP A 157 -11.76 5.12 2.30
N THR A 158 -10.93 5.28 1.25
CA THR A 158 -9.71 4.49 1.05
C THR A 158 -8.74 4.66 2.21
N LYS A 159 -8.55 5.91 2.65
CA LYS A 159 -7.68 6.23 3.76
C LYS A 159 -8.17 5.60 5.06
N GLU A 160 -9.45 5.76 5.41
CA GLU A 160 -9.99 5.16 6.64
C GLU A 160 -9.85 3.64 6.64
N PHE A 161 -10.14 3.00 5.50
CA PHE A 161 -10.04 1.54 5.37
C PHE A 161 -8.60 1.05 5.50
N THR A 162 -7.68 1.61 4.72
CA THR A 162 -6.28 1.16 4.67
C THR A 162 -5.51 1.54 5.93
N THR A 163 -5.84 2.66 6.57
CA THR A 163 -5.26 3.01 7.88
C THR A 163 -5.68 2.02 8.96
N ALA A 164 -6.95 1.62 8.96
CA ALA A 164 -7.42 0.58 9.88
C ALA A 164 -6.74 -0.77 9.60
N HIS A 165 -6.53 -1.10 8.32
CA HIS A 165 -5.80 -2.30 7.92
C HIS A 165 -4.39 -2.37 8.51
N GLU A 166 -3.65 -1.25 8.51
CA GLU A 166 -2.29 -1.21 9.09
C GLU A 166 -2.29 -1.18 10.62
N GLY A 167 -3.36 -0.69 11.26
CA GLY A 167 -3.52 -0.65 12.72
C GLY A 167 -3.88 -2.00 13.36
N LEU A 168 -3.40 -3.11 12.80
CA LEU A 168 -3.55 -4.43 13.40
C LEU A 168 -2.65 -4.58 14.63
N PRO A 169 -3.15 -5.15 15.75
CA PRO A 169 -2.33 -5.36 16.94
C PRO A 169 -1.09 -6.19 16.65
N GLY A 170 0.07 -5.67 17.05
CA GLY A 170 1.37 -6.33 16.85
C GLY A 170 2.01 -6.06 15.48
N ASN A 171 1.53 -5.10 14.70
CA ASN A 171 2.24 -4.64 13.51
C ASN A 171 3.54 -3.92 13.91
N GLY A 172 4.66 -4.31 13.29
CA GLY A 172 5.98 -3.76 13.60
C GLY A 172 6.08 -2.30 13.16
N ALA A 173 6.63 -1.41 13.98
CA ALA A 173 6.60 0.04 13.74
C ALA A 173 7.17 0.45 12.37
N VAL A 174 8.29 -0.16 11.95
CA VAL A 174 8.92 0.12 10.65
C VAL A 174 8.01 -0.29 9.49
N ARG A 175 7.39 -1.46 9.58
CA ARG A 175 6.48 -1.97 8.54
C ARG A 175 5.22 -1.12 8.46
N GLU A 176 4.58 -0.86 9.60
CA GLU A 176 3.39 -0.01 9.66
C GLU A 176 3.65 1.35 8.99
N ALA A 177 4.81 1.97 9.28
CA ALA A 177 5.19 3.23 8.64
C ALA A 177 5.41 3.10 7.13
N MET A 178 6.06 2.03 6.67
CA MET A 178 6.24 1.76 5.25
C MET A 178 4.90 1.68 4.53
N ASP A 179 3.99 0.87 5.07
CA ASP A 179 2.71 0.56 4.47
C ASP A 179 1.80 1.79 4.46
N LEU A 180 1.67 2.49 5.58
CA LEU A 180 0.91 3.74 5.67
C LEU A 180 1.44 4.83 4.72
N TYR A 181 2.76 4.95 4.60
CA TYR A 181 3.39 5.92 3.70
C TYR A 181 3.10 5.59 2.23
N ASN A 182 3.32 4.33 1.83
CA ASN A 182 3.05 3.88 0.47
C ASN A 182 1.56 3.96 0.13
N ASN A 183 0.68 3.71 1.11
CA ASN A 183 -0.75 3.91 0.99
C ASN A 183 -1.06 5.39 0.64
N GLU A 184 -0.47 6.37 1.34
CA GLU A 184 -0.63 7.80 1.03
C GLU A 184 -0.15 8.16 -0.37
N VAL A 185 1.04 7.70 -0.77
CA VAL A 185 1.56 7.97 -2.12
C VAL A 185 0.60 7.45 -3.19
N GLY A 186 0.02 6.26 -3.00
CA GLY A 186 -1.03 5.72 -3.86
C GLY A 186 -2.27 6.61 -3.99
N ARG A 187 -2.79 7.10 -2.85
CA ARG A 187 -3.93 8.02 -2.83
C ARG A 187 -3.61 9.33 -3.57
N ARG A 188 -2.43 9.92 -3.30
CA ARG A 188 -1.95 11.14 -3.98
C ARG A 188 -1.92 10.95 -5.49
N ILE A 189 -1.32 9.85 -5.97
CA ILE A 189 -1.25 9.54 -7.40
C ILE A 189 -2.64 9.52 -8.05
N ALA A 190 -3.63 8.90 -7.40
CA ALA A 190 -5.00 8.86 -7.93
C ALA A 190 -5.70 10.22 -7.92
N VAL A 191 -5.53 11.02 -6.85
CA VAL A 191 -6.11 12.38 -6.75
C VAL A 191 -5.54 13.32 -7.80
N GLU A 192 -4.23 13.24 -8.05
CA GLU A 192 -3.55 14.04 -9.07
C GLU A 192 -3.89 13.59 -10.51
N ASN A 193 -4.40 12.36 -10.68
CA ASN A 193 -4.70 11.76 -11.98
C ASN A 193 -6.12 11.16 -12.02
N PRO A 194 -7.18 11.96 -11.85
CA PRO A 194 -8.55 11.47 -11.61
C PRO A 194 -9.17 10.71 -12.79
N ASN A 195 -8.59 10.81 -13.98
CA ASN A 195 -9.06 10.13 -15.20
C ASN A 195 -8.13 8.98 -15.63
N ALA A 196 -7.10 8.65 -14.84
CA ALA A 196 -6.18 7.58 -15.19
C ALA A 196 -6.86 6.22 -15.11
N SER A 197 -6.66 5.41 -16.13
CA SER A 197 -7.03 4.00 -16.15
C SER A 197 -6.21 3.19 -15.14
N PRO A 198 -6.64 1.97 -14.78
CA PRO A 198 -5.85 1.07 -13.93
C PRO A 198 -4.42 0.87 -14.42
N ALA A 199 -4.23 0.70 -15.73
CA ALA A 199 -2.91 0.54 -16.34
C ALA A 199 -2.04 1.79 -16.19
N GLU A 200 -2.62 2.98 -16.37
CA GLU A 200 -1.91 4.25 -16.18
C GLU A 200 -1.55 4.49 -14.70
N LEU A 201 -2.45 4.16 -13.77
CA LEU A 201 -2.14 4.20 -12.33
C LEU A 201 -1.00 3.24 -11.98
N ALA A 202 -0.97 2.04 -12.57
CA ALA A 202 0.12 1.09 -12.37
C ALA A 202 1.46 1.63 -12.92
N ASP A 203 1.43 2.33 -14.07
CA ASP A 203 2.61 2.98 -14.64
C ASP A 203 3.10 4.16 -13.79
N LEU A 204 2.18 4.93 -13.20
CA LEU A 204 2.52 6.04 -12.29
C LEU A 204 3.12 5.53 -10.98
N VAL A 205 2.55 4.48 -10.39
CA VAL A 205 3.11 3.82 -9.20
C VAL A 205 4.48 3.21 -9.51
N GLN A 206 4.65 2.61 -10.69
CA GLN A 206 5.97 2.10 -11.12
C GLN A 206 7.00 3.23 -11.18
N LYS A 207 6.65 4.38 -11.74
CA LYS A 207 7.56 5.55 -11.79
C LYS A 207 7.91 6.06 -10.40
N ALA A 208 6.92 6.18 -9.51
CA ALA A 208 7.15 6.58 -8.12
C ALA A 208 8.12 5.62 -7.41
N LEU A 209 7.93 4.31 -7.60
CA LEU A 209 8.84 3.29 -7.07
C LEU A 209 10.25 3.40 -7.67
N ASP A 210 10.37 3.65 -8.97
CA ASP A 210 11.66 3.74 -9.67
C ASP A 210 12.44 5.02 -9.34
N HIS A 211 11.76 6.05 -8.85
CA HIS A 211 12.33 7.36 -8.49
C HIS A 211 12.54 7.54 -6.98
N GLY A 212 12.39 6.49 -6.17
CA GLY A 212 12.59 6.58 -4.72
C GLY A 212 11.47 7.29 -3.96
N GLU A 213 10.30 7.44 -4.56
CA GLU A 213 9.15 8.08 -3.89
C GLU A 213 8.39 7.11 -2.98
N LEU A 214 8.64 5.80 -3.08
CA LEU A 214 8.08 4.81 -2.16
C LEU A 214 9.12 4.41 -1.10
N MET A 215 8.65 3.83 0.00
CA MET A 215 9.48 3.30 1.06
C MET A 215 9.54 1.78 1.00
N VAL A 216 10.71 1.24 1.30
CA VAL A 216 10.97 -0.19 1.51
C VAL A 216 11.83 -0.35 2.78
N VAL A 217 12.02 -1.59 3.23
CA VAL A 217 12.94 -1.88 4.33
C VAL A 217 14.31 -2.25 3.79
N ASP A 218 15.35 -1.55 4.24
CA ASP A 218 16.73 -1.85 3.89
C ASP A 218 17.23 -3.13 4.56
N ARG A 219 18.45 -3.57 4.20
CA ARG A 219 19.06 -4.79 4.77
C ARG A 219 19.34 -4.70 6.28
N SER A 220 19.27 -3.51 6.83
CA SER A 220 19.49 -3.22 8.24
C SER A 220 18.18 -3.30 9.04
N GLY A 221 17.03 -3.42 8.38
CA GLY A 221 15.71 -3.41 9.01
C GLY A 221 15.13 -2.00 9.20
N HIS A 222 15.68 -0.98 8.55
CA HIS A 222 15.19 0.40 8.62
C HIS A 222 14.48 0.81 7.32
N LEU A 223 13.64 1.85 7.37
CA LEU A 223 13.09 2.44 6.16
C LEU A 223 14.18 3.03 5.27
N ALA A 224 14.01 2.87 3.96
CA ALA A 224 14.79 3.52 2.92
C ALA A 224 13.92 3.84 1.69
N PRO A 225 14.27 4.88 0.92
CA PRO A 225 13.68 5.10 -0.40
C PRO A 225 13.82 3.87 -1.29
N SER A 226 12.82 3.64 -2.14
CA SER A 226 12.75 2.45 -2.98
C SER A 226 13.88 2.34 -4.02
N ASP A 227 14.56 3.42 -4.37
CA ASP A 227 15.71 3.42 -5.28
C ASP A 227 17.06 3.26 -4.56
N ASP A 228 17.11 3.42 -3.23
CA ASP A 228 18.31 3.18 -2.41
C ASP A 228 18.55 1.68 -2.12
N VAL A 229 17.51 0.85 -2.30
CA VAL A 229 17.58 -0.60 -2.09
C VAL A 229 17.48 -1.32 -3.43
N ALA A 230 18.47 -2.15 -3.76
CA ALA A 230 18.42 -2.99 -4.95
C ALA A 230 17.21 -3.94 -4.90
N ARG A 231 16.51 -4.13 -6.03
CA ARG A 231 15.31 -4.99 -6.11
C ARG A 231 15.56 -6.38 -5.53
N GLY A 232 14.66 -6.80 -4.64
CA GLY A 232 14.74 -8.12 -3.99
C GLY A 232 15.92 -8.27 -3.02
N GLN A 233 16.53 -7.16 -2.59
CA GLN A 233 17.61 -7.10 -1.60
C GLN A 233 17.19 -6.33 -0.33
N HIS A 234 15.88 -6.25 -0.08
CA HIS A 234 15.33 -5.65 1.14
C HIS A 234 15.64 -6.53 2.37
N GLY A 235 15.61 -5.94 3.56
CA GLY A 235 15.69 -6.68 4.81
C GLY A 235 14.30 -7.06 5.34
N MET A 236 14.27 -7.41 6.62
CA MET A 236 13.04 -7.57 7.39
C MET A 236 12.87 -6.43 8.38
N ALA A 237 11.66 -5.90 8.49
CA ALA A 237 11.32 -4.97 9.56
C ALA A 237 11.47 -5.64 10.93
N ASP A 238 11.88 -4.87 11.94
CA ASP A 238 11.84 -5.31 13.34
C ASP A 238 10.37 -5.60 13.74
N PRO A 239 10.07 -6.77 14.34
CA PRO A 239 8.72 -7.12 14.77
C PRO A 239 8.24 -6.34 15.99
N THR A 240 9.07 -5.48 16.59
CA THR A 240 8.71 -4.65 17.75
C THR A 240 7.49 -3.79 17.39
N PRO A 241 6.35 -3.97 18.08
CA PRO A 241 5.13 -3.27 17.74
C PRO A 241 5.27 -1.75 17.81
N ALA A 242 4.52 -1.05 16.97
CA ALA A 242 4.28 0.37 17.13
C ALA A 242 3.82 0.67 18.57
N ASN A 243 4.29 1.78 19.15
CA ASN A 243 3.82 2.21 20.49
C ASN A 243 2.36 2.74 20.48
N GLY A 244 1.61 2.53 19.39
CA GLY A 244 0.23 2.99 19.22
C GLY A 244 0.04 4.51 19.30
N VAL A 245 1.12 5.28 19.10
CA VAL A 245 1.07 6.75 19.17
C VAL A 245 0.61 7.30 17.82
N MET A 246 -0.49 8.05 17.81
CA MET A 246 -0.94 8.81 16.64
C MET A 246 0.10 9.85 16.24
N ASN A 247 0.93 9.52 15.26
CA ASN A 247 1.84 10.47 14.65
C ASN A 247 1.53 10.72 13.17
N THR A 248 0.63 9.93 12.57
CA THR A 248 0.17 10.11 11.17
C THR A 248 -0.35 11.52 10.98
N PRO A 249 0.21 12.31 10.02
CA PRO A 249 -0.17 13.71 9.83
C PRO A 249 -1.69 13.89 9.79
N LYS A 250 -2.21 14.96 10.41
CA LYS A 250 -3.65 15.29 10.30
C LYS A 250 -3.94 15.66 8.85
N GLY A 251 -4.63 14.76 8.18
CA GLY A 251 -4.63 14.60 6.72
C GLY A 251 -4.69 13.12 6.35
N ASP A 252 -4.16 12.25 7.23
CA ASP A 252 -4.02 10.79 7.09
C ASP A 252 -4.45 9.95 8.32
N ALA A 253 -4.88 10.56 9.43
CA ALA A 253 -5.64 9.87 10.47
C ALA A 253 -6.61 10.81 11.22
N SER A 254 -7.73 10.26 11.68
CA SER A 254 -8.83 10.85 12.48
C SER A 254 -9.90 11.71 11.77
N ALA A 255 -11.03 11.08 11.47
CA ALA A 255 -12.34 11.66 11.76
C ALA A 255 -12.57 11.48 13.28
N ASN A 256 -12.35 12.52 14.07
CA ASN A 256 -12.94 12.58 15.39
C ASN A 256 -14.43 12.88 15.20
N GLY A 257 -15.26 11.93 15.64
CA GLY A 257 -16.71 12.05 15.66
C GLY A 257 -17.16 13.32 16.36
N SER A 258 -18.09 14.02 15.72
CA SER A 258 -19.06 14.89 16.38
C SER A 258 -20.27 14.06 16.81
#